data_AF-A0A2A9CJY3-F1
#
_entry.id   AF-A0A2A9CJY3-F1
#
_cell.length_a   1.000
_cell.length_b   1.000
_cell.length_c   1.000
_cell.angle_alpha   90.00
_cell.angle_beta   90.00
_cell.angle_gamma   90.00
#
_symmetry.space_group_name_H-M   'P 1'
#
loop_
_entity.id
_entity.type
_entity.pdbx_description
1 polymer ?
#
loop_
_entity_poly.entity_id
_entity_poly.type
_entity_poly.pdbx_seq_one_letter_code
_entity_poly.pdbx_strand_id
1 'polypeptide(L)' 'MKKSHIFNIFSGILITIIWIYQIVANGAYPLLPLVMIVLVLILYIMERKGVDTVYWAAPTIVLLLISLWTMVPEFFFGP' A
#
# COMPACT_ATOMS: atom_id res chain seq x y z
N MET A 1 -2.41 21.00 6.97
CA MET A 1 -1.89 19.62 6.92
C MET A 1 -0.48 19.63 6.34
N LYS A 2 0.46 18.84 6.88
CA LYS A 2 1.82 18.70 6.31
C LYS A 2 1.75 18.01 4.94
N LYS A 3 2.65 18.35 4.01
CA LYS A 3 2.69 17.76 2.64
C LYS A 3 2.75 16.23 2.66
N SER A 4 3.48 15.64 3.61
CA SER A 4 3.56 14.20 3.83
C SER A 4 2.20 13.57 4.16
N HIS A 5 1.33 14.30 4.86
CA HIS A 5 0.02 13.80 5.25
C HIS A 5 -0.93 13.71 4.06
N ILE A 6 -0.87 14.73 3.18
CA ILE A 6 -1.63 14.76 1.92
C ILE A 6 -1.16 13.62 1.00
N PHE A 7 0.16 13.45 0.86
CA PHE A 7 0.73 12.34 0.09
C PHE A 7 0.26 10.97 0.60
N ASN A 8 0.24 10.77 1.93
CA ASN A 8 -0.19 9.50 2.51
C ASN A 8 -1.67 9.21 2.24
N ILE A 9 -2.54 10.23 2.29
CA ILE A 9 -3.97 10.07 1.99
C ILE A 9 -4.16 9.71 0.52
N PHE A 10 -3.54 10.44 -0.40
CA PHE A 10 -3.65 10.13 -1.83
C PHE A 10 -3.11 8.73 -2.18
N SER A 11 -1.96 8.36 -1.60
CA SER A 11 -1.37 7.04 -1.80
C SER A 11 -2.27 5.93 -1.26
N GLY A 12 -2.86 6.12 -0.08
CA GLY A 12 -3.81 5.18 0.51
C GLY A 12 -5.05 4.96 -0.34
N ILE A 13 -5.61 6.03 -0.91
CA ILE A 13 -6.73 5.93 -1.86
C ILE A 13 -6.32 5.12 -3.10
N LEU A 14 -5.16 5.42 -3.70
CA LEU A 14 -4.67 4.73 -4.90
C LEU A 14 -4.45 3.23 -4.63
N ILE A 15 -3.76 2.89 -3.54
CA ILE A 15 -3.52 1.50 -3.11
C ILE A 15 -4.84 0.75 -2.97
N THR A 16 -5.84 1.38 -2.34
CA THR A 16 -7.16 0.77 -2.13
C THR A 16 -7.84 0.46 -3.47
N ILE A 17 -7.81 1.39 -4.42
CA ILE A 17 -8.41 1.19 -5.76
C ILE A 17 -7.72 0.03 -6.50
N ILE A 18 -6.39 0.00 -6.52
CA ILE A 18 -5.59 -1.06 -7.16
C ILE A 18 -5.98 -2.43 -6.59
N TRP A 19 -6.08 -2.52 -5.27
CA TRP A 19 -6.35 -3.77 -4.59
C TRP A 19 -7.78 -4.25 -4.81
N ILE A 20 -8.76 -3.35 -4.79
CA ILE A 20 -10.14 -3.67 -5.16
C ILE A 20 -10.21 -4.18 -6.60
N TYR A 21 -9.57 -3.48 -7.54
CA TYR A 21 -9.51 -3.90 -8.94
C TYR A 21 -8.94 -5.32 -9.06
N GLN A 22 -7.84 -5.59 -8.37
CA GLN A 22 -7.17 -6.88 -8.42
C GLN A 22 -7.97 -8.02 -7.79
N ILE A 23 -8.73 -7.75 -6.72
CA ILE A 23 -9.67 -8.72 -6.14
C ILE A 23 -10.78 -9.05 -7.15
N VAL A 24 -11.33 -8.03 -7.81
CA VAL A 24 -12.44 -8.18 -8.76
C VAL A 24 -11.98 -8.85 -10.06
N ALA A 25 -10.80 -8.48 -10.58
CA ALA A 25 -10.29 -8.96 -11.87
C ALA A 25 -9.69 -10.37 -11.78
N ASN A 26 -8.93 -10.67 -10.72
CA ASN A 26 -8.15 -11.92 -10.62
C ASN A 26 -8.74 -12.94 -9.62
N GLY A 27 -9.92 -12.66 -9.03
CA GLY A 27 -10.69 -13.61 -8.20
C GLY A 27 -10.10 -13.92 -6.81
N ALA A 28 -8.80 -13.71 -6.60
CA ALA A 28 -8.15 -13.68 -5.30
C ALA A 28 -6.77 -13.04 -5.42
N TYR A 29 -6.43 -12.15 -4.49
CA TYR A 29 -5.04 -11.72 -4.30
C TYR A 29 -4.43 -12.47 -3.11
N PRO A 30 -3.76 -13.62 -3.33
CA PRO A 30 -3.25 -14.45 -2.23
C PRO A 30 -2.24 -13.73 -1.33
N LEU A 31 -1.62 -12.65 -1.83
CA LEU A 31 -0.67 -11.83 -1.08
C LEU A 31 -1.32 -10.74 -0.22
N LEU A 32 -2.60 -10.39 -0.45
CA LEU A 32 -3.32 -9.35 0.29
C LEU A 32 -3.27 -9.54 1.81
N PRO A 33 -3.58 -10.74 2.35
CA PRO A 33 -3.60 -10.95 3.79
C PRO A 33 -2.19 -10.83 4.38
N LEU A 34 -1.18 -11.32 3.67
CA LEU A 34 0.21 -11.23 4.10
C LEU A 34 0.69 -9.78 4.15
N VAL A 35 0.38 -8.98 3.11
CA VAL A 35 0.77 -7.56 3.07
C VAL A 35 0.05 -6.77 4.16
N MET A 36 -1.23 -7.05 4.43
CA MET A 36 -1.98 -6.47 5.56
C MET A 36 -1.34 -6.80 6.92
N ILE A 37 -0.96 -8.06 7.14
CA ILE A 37 -0.29 -8.49 8.39
C ILE A 37 1.04 -7.76 8.57
N VAL A 38 1.85 -7.67 7.51
CA VAL A 38 3.14 -6.95 7.54
C VAL A 38 2.93 -5.46 7.82
N LEU A 39 1.91 -4.85 7.21
CA LEU A 39 1.50 -3.46 7.46
C LEU A 39 1.18 -3.21 8.93
N VAL A 40 0.32 -4.04 9.51
CA VAL A 40 -0.08 -3.94 10.92
C VAL A 40 1.14 -4.06 11.84
N LEU A 41 2.05 -5.00 11.54
CA LEU A 41 3.30 -5.15 12.28
C LEU A 41 4.21 -3.92 12.20
N ILE A 42 4.39 -3.35 11.00
CA ILE A 42 5.19 -2.13 10.80
C ILE A 42 4.56 -0.95 11.55
N LEU A 43 3.25 -0.76 11.43
CA LEU A 43 2.50 0.29 12.11
C LEU A 43 2.63 0.16 13.64
N TYR A 44 2.45 -1.04 14.17
CA TYR A 44 2.61 -1.33 15.60
C TYR A 44 4.02 -1.02 16.10
N ILE A 45 5.07 -1.42 15.36
CA ILE A 45 6.47 -1.13 15.73
C ILE A 45 6.74 0.38 15.69
N MET A 46 6.23 1.09 14.68
CA MET A 46 6.40 2.54 14.55
C MET A 46 5.72 3.31 15.68
N GLU A 47 4.50 2.90 16.06
CA GLU A 47 3.77 3.45 17.20
C GLU A 47 4.54 3.25 18.50
N ARG A 48 5.01 2.02 18.78
CA ARG A 48 5.78 1.70 20.01
C ARG A 48 7.10 2.45 20.11
N LYS A 49 7.69 2.85 18.97
CA LYS A 49 8.95 3.62 18.92
C LYS A 49 8.74 5.14 18.88
N GLY A 50 7.51 5.64 18.93
CA GLY A 50 7.22 7.08 18.87
C GLY A 50 7.70 7.72 17.58
N VAL A 51 7.68 6.97 16.48
CA VAL A 51 8.26 7.39 15.20
C VAL A 51 7.45 8.52 14.59
N ASP A 52 8.15 9.62 14.32
CA ASP A 52 7.57 10.89 13.87
C ASP A 52 6.82 10.75 12.54
N THR A 53 5.79 11.59 12.32
CA THR A 53 4.82 11.44 11.22
C THR A 53 5.45 11.50 9.82
N VAL A 54 6.68 12.01 9.70
CA VAL A 54 7.42 12.07 8.43
C VAL A 54 7.87 10.68 7.98
N TYR A 55 8.25 9.81 8.92
CA TYR A 55 8.66 8.43 8.63
C TYR A 55 7.49 7.54 8.21
N TRP A 56 6.25 7.98 8.42
CA TRP A 56 5.05 7.29 7.93
C TRP A 56 4.93 7.32 6.41
N ALA A 57 5.64 8.23 5.73
CA ALA A 57 5.72 8.21 4.27
C ALA A 57 6.49 6.99 3.76
N ALA A 58 7.45 6.45 4.52
CA ALA A 58 8.27 5.32 4.09
C ALA A 58 7.45 4.03 3.84
N PRO A 59 6.65 3.53 4.80
CA PRO A 59 5.81 2.35 4.53
C PRO A 59 4.78 2.63 3.44
N THR A 60 4.23 3.85 3.38
CA THR A 60 3.29 4.24 2.32
C THR A 60 3.93 4.20 0.93
N ILE A 61 5.16 4.70 0.77
CA ILE A 61 5.89 4.64 -0.50
C ILE A 61 6.15 3.19 -0.90
N VAL A 62 6.59 2.35 0.05
CA VAL A 62 6.84 0.92 -0.22
C VAL A 62 5.55 0.23 -0.67
N LEU A 63 4.44 0.47 0.00
CA LEU A 63 3.14 -0.09 -0.38
C LEU A 63 2.66 0.41 -1.72
N LEU A 64 2.86 1.69 -2.01
CA LEU A 64 2.50 2.29 -3.30
C LEU A 64 3.28 1.63 -4.43
N LEU A 65 4.60 1.45 -4.26
CA LEU A 65 5.46 0.79 -5.25
C LEU A 65 5.07 -0.67 -5.45
N ILE A 66 4.80 -1.42 -4.38
CA ILE A 66 4.33 -2.81 -4.48
C ILE A 66 2.99 -2.88 -5.21
N SER A 67 2.05 -2.00 -4.87
CA SER A 67 0.73 -1.95 -5.48
C SER A 67 0.79 -1.56 -6.96
N LEU A 68 1.70 -0.67 -7.35
CA LEU A 68 1.93 -0.36 -8.76
C LEU A 68 2.61 -1.52 -9.49
N TRP A 69 3.57 -2.19 -8.84
CA TRP A 69 4.25 -3.37 -9.39
C TRP A 69 3.28 -4.51 -9.69
N THR A 70 2.27 -4.72 -8.84
CA THR A 70 1.28 -5.75 -9.07
C THR A 70 0.39 -5.48 -10.29
N MET A 71 0.32 -4.23 -10.77
CA MET A 71 -0.38 -3.88 -12.02
C MET A 71 0.51 -3.99 -13.27
N VAL A 72 1.83 -4.12 -13.12
CA VAL A 72 2.76 -4.25 -14.26
C VAL A 72 2.34 -5.39 -15.18
N PRO A 73 2.02 -6.61 -14.70
CA PRO A 73 1.58 -7.68 -15.58
C PRO A 73 0.32 -7.32 -16.37
N GLU A 74 -0.61 -6.55 -15.82
CA GLU A 74 -1.84 -6.13 -16.52
C GLU A 74 -1.56 -5.07 -17.59
N PHE A 75 -0.57 -4.19 -17.38
CA PHE A 75 -0.15 -3.21 -18.39
C PHE A 75 0.62 -3.82 -19.56
N PHE A 76 1.42 -4.88 -19.32
CA PHE A 76 2.29 -5.49 -20.33
C PHE A 76 1.74 -6.79 -20.93
N PHE A 77 0.90 -7.50 -20.17
CA PHE A 77 0.43 -8.85 -20.47
C PHE A 77 -1.04 -9.08 -20.06
N GLY A 78 -1.78 -8.03 -19.70
CA GLY A 78 -3.22 -8.12 -19.45
C GLY A 78 -3.95 -8.63 -20.70
N PRO A 79 -5.19 -9.13 -20.55
CA PRO A 79 -5.94 -9.74 -21.65
C PRO A 79 -6.00 -8.86 -22.90
#